data_AF-A0A2A8UQS0-F1
#
_entry.id   AF-A0A2A8UQS0-F1
#
_cell.length_a   1.000
_cell.length_b   1.000
_cell.length_c   1.000
_cell.angle_alpha   90.00
_cell.angle_beta   90.00
_cell.angle_gamma   90.00
#
_symmetry.space_group_name_H-M   'P 1'
#
loop_
_entity.id
_entity.type
_entity.pdbx_description
1 polymer ?
#
loop_
_entity_poly.entity_id
_entity_poly.type
_entity_poly.pdbx_seq_one_letter_code
_entity_poly.pdbx_strand_id
1 'polypeptide(L)'
;RNKEVPKSQFKYVEEMNAFACPMGCILEYATTDREGYRQYKSNPEDCAVCPLREVCFSKKQKQKVITHHIWEKYKDIARKNKLTATGKKLYKVRCSTIERSFADAKEL
;
A
#
# COMPACT_ATOMS: atom_id res chain seq x y z
N ARG A 1 -10.46 -4.94 17.88
CA ARG A 1 -9.22 -4.61 17.14
C ARG A 1 -8.86 -5.82 16.29
N ASN A 2 -8.62 -5.65 14.99
CA ASN A 2 -8.18 -6.75 14.12
C ASN A 2 -6.88 -7.33 14.70
N LYS A 3 -6.89 -8.64 14.99
CA LYS A 3 -5.74 -9.38 15.52
C LYS A 3 -4.65 -9.57 14.46
N GLU A 4 -4.92 -9.19 13.21
CA GLU A 4 -4.02 -9.44 12.09
C GLU A 4 -2.82 -8.49 12.06
N VAL A 5 -1.66 -9.03 11.72
CA VAL A 5 -0.44 -8.25 11.47
C VAL A 5 -0.71 -7.21 10.37
N PRO A 6 -0.53 -5.91 10.66
CA PRO A 6 -0.88 -4.83 9.74
C PRO A 6 0.11 -4.75 8.57
N LYS A 7 -0.36 -4.30 7.41
CA LYS A 7 0.46 -4.11 6.19
C LYS A 7 1.69 -3.23 6.44
N SER A 8 1.62 -2.26 7.34
CA SER A 8 2.73 -1.36 7.68
C SER A 8 3.96 -2.06 8.27
N GLN A 9 3.82 -3.27 8.80
CA GLN A 9 4.96 -4.06 9.28
C GLN A 9 5.70 -4.80 8.17
N PHE A 10 5.09 -4.89 6.97
CA PHE A 10 5.72 -5.50 5.81
C PHE A 10 6.47 -4.43 5.02
N LYS A 11 7.75 -4.68 4.74
CA LYS A 11 8.59 -3.74 4.01
C LYS A 11 8.64 -4.13 2.54
N TYR A 12 8.41 -3.19 1.65
CA TYR A 12 8.61 -3.41 0.22
C TYR A 12 10.11 -3.31 -0.09
N VAL A 13 10.64 -4.31 -0.79
CA VAL A 13 12.03 -4.37 -1.28
C VAL A 13 11.99 -4.16 -2.79
N GLU A 14 12.51 -3.02 -3.25
CA GLU A 14 12.37 -2.59 -4.65
C GLU A 14 13.24 -3.44 -5.59
N GLU A 15 14.43 -3.85 -5.14
CA GLU A 15 15.38 -4.66 -5.89
C GLU A 15 14.82 -6.05 -6.25
N MET A 16 14.02 -6.63 -5.34
CA MET A 16 13.41 -7.94 -5.52
C MET A 16 11.96 -7.85 -6.04
N ASN A 17 11.38 -6.65 -6.11
CA ASN A 17 9.94 -6.43 -6.33
C ASN A 17 9.11 -7.39 -5.46
N ALA A 18 9.36 -7.36 -4.14
CA ALA A 18 8.75 -8.28 -3.18
C ALA A 18 8.49 -7.58 -1.84
N PHE A 19 7.65 -8.18 -0.99
CA PHE A 19 7.46 -7.72 0.38
C PHE A 19 8.20 -8.62 1.36
N ALA A 20 8.93 -8.04 2.30
CA ALA A 20 9.54 -8.74 3.43
C ALA A 20 8.61 -8.70 4.64
N CYS A 21 8.32 -9.88 5.19
CA CYS A 21 7.61 -10.08 6.45
C CYS A 21 8.49 -9.66 7.64
N PRO A 22 7.92 -9.19 8.77
CA PRO A 22 8.68 -8.94 9.99
C PRO A 22 9.43 -10.18 10.53
N MET A 23 8.98 -11.39 10.17
CA MET A 23 9.64 -12.65 10.52
C MET A 23 10.61 -13.17 9.43
N GLY A 24 10.91 -12.36 8.41
CA GLY A 24 11.91 -12.68 7.39
C GLY A 24 11.42 -13.43 6.16
N CYS A 25 10.18 -13.94 6.13
CA CYS A 25 9.61 -14.54 4.93
C CYS A 25 9.45 -13.50 3.80
N ILE A 26 9.73 -13.91 2.56
CA ILE A 26 9.52 -13.09 1.37
C ILE A 26 8.15 -13.38 0.77
N LEU A 27 7.45 -12.32 0.37
CA LEU A 27 6.18 -12.35 -0.32
C LEU A 27 6.43 -11.93 -1.76
N GLU A 28 6.41 -12.92 -2.66
CA GLU A 28 6.68 -12.73 -4.07
C GLU A 28 5.46 -12.18 -4.80
N TYR A 29 5.71 -11.49 -5.92
CA TYR A 29 4.65 -11.04 -6.80
C TYR A 29 3.92 -12.25 -7.41
N ALA A 30 2.59 -12.26 -7.30
CA ALA A 30 1.76 -13.32 -7.85
C ALA A 30 1.04 -12.86 -9.11
N THR A 31 0.16 -11.85 -9.00
CA THR A 31 -0.70 -11.40 -10.08
C THR A 31 -1.06 -9.93 -9.93
N THR A 32 -1.54 -9.31 -11.01
CA THR A 32 -2.19 -8.00 -10.97
C THR A 32 -3.62 -8.15 -11.44
N ASP A 33 -4.58 -7.55 -10.75
CA ASP A 33 -5.97 -7.54 -11.21
C ASP A 33 -6.25 -6.44 -12.26
N ARG A 34 -7.46 -6.44 -12.81
CA ARG A 34 -7.89 -5.46 -13.83
C ARG A 34 -7.98 -4.03 -13.28
N GLU A 35 -8.10 -3.87 -11.96
CA GLU A 35 -8.15 -2.57 -11.29
C GLU A 35 -6.75 -2.02 -10.98
N GLY A 36 -5.69 -2.79 -11.23
CA GLY A 36 -4.30 -2.37 -11.04
C GLY A 36 -3.74 -2.63 -9.64
N TYR A 37 -4.32 -3.55 -8.87
CA TYR A 37 -3.74 -4.06 -7.63
C TYR A 37 -2.83 -5.25 -7.90
N ARG A 38 -1.56 -5.10 -7.55
CA ARG A 38 -0.58 -6.19 -7.48
C ARG A 38 -0.79 -6.98 -6.20
N GLN A 39 -0.84 -8.30 -6.31
CA GLN A 39 -0.94 -9.23 -5.19
C GLN A 39 0.42 -9.86 -4.94
N TYR A 40 0.85 -9.82 -3.68
CA TYR A 40 2.08 -10.45 -3.20
C TYR A 40 1.71 -11.53 -2.20
N LYS A 41 2.28 -12.73 -2.36
CA LYS A 41 1.89 -13.92 -1.57
C LYS A 41 3.11 -14.53 -0.90
N SER A 42 2.96 -14.89 0.37
CA SER A 42 3.98 -15.67 1.08
C SER A 42 3.89 -17.14 0.68
N ASN A 43 5.00 -17.87 0.74
CA ASN A 43 4.95 -19.32 0.66
C ASN A 43 4.15 -19.91 1.85
N PRO A 44 3.12 -20.75 1.62
CA PRO A 44 2.38 -21.42 2.68
C PRO A 44 3.24 -22.26 3.63
N GLU A 45 4.32 -22.86 3.12
CA GLU A 45 5.20 -23.75 3.90
C GLU A 45 5.98 -22.97 4.96
N ASP A 46 6.60 -21.85 4.56
CA ASP A 46 7.30 -20.94 5.48
C ASP A 46 6.36 -20.37 6.54
N CYS A 47 5.10 -20.11 6.16
CA CYS A 47 4.10 -19.60 7.09
C CYS A 47 3.56 -20.67 8.04
N ALA A 48 3.58 -21.95 7.66
CA ALA A 48 3.07 -23.03 8.50
C ALA A 48 3.90 -23.20 9.78
N VAL A 49 5.20 -22.95 9.72
CA VAL A 49 6.14 -23.04 10.85
C VAL A 49 6.33 -21.70 11.59
N CYS A 50 5.69 -20.63 11.12
CA CYS A 50 5.90 -19.28 11.65
C CYS A 50 5.26 -19.10 13.05
N PRO A 51 5.99 -18.58 14.05
CA PRO A 51 5.46 -18.38 15.40
C PRO A 51 4.31 -17.34 15.45
N LEU A 52 4.21 -16.45 14.46
CA LEU A 52 3.13 -15.47 14.37
C LEU A 52 1.89 -15.99 13.64
N ARG A 53 1.82 -17.27 13.27
CA ARG A 53 0.75 -17.85 12.44
C ARG A 53 -0.66 -17.53 12.92
N GLU A 54 -0.91 -17.67 14.23
CA GLU A 54 -2.22 -17.43 14.86
C GLU A 54 -2.65 -15.95 14.82
N VAL A 55 -1.68 -15.04 14.70
CA VAL A 55 -1.88 -13.59 14.74
C VAL A 55 -1.73 -12.97 13.34
N CYS A 56 -1.07 -13.63 12.40
CA CYS A 56 -0.74 -13.04 11.10
C CYS A 56 -1.95 -12.97 10.16
N PHE A 57 -2.81 -13.97 10.20
CA PHE A 57 -4.02 -14.08 9.38
C PHE A 57 -5.01 -15.08 9.98
N SER A 58 -6.25 -15.04 9.51
CA SER A 58 -7.33 -15.93 9.98
C SER A 58 -6.98 -17.44 9.87
N LYS A 59 -7.59 -18.27 10.73
CA LYS A 59 -7.37 -19.73 10.77
C LYS A 59 -7.64 -20.43 9.42
N LYS A 60 -8.55 -19.88 8.60
CA LYS A 60 -8.90 -20.43 7.29
C LYS A 60 -7.84 -20.15 6.22
N GLN A 61 -7.11 -19.04 6.35
CA GLN A 61 -6.04 -18.68 5.44
C GLN A 61 -4.78 -19.47 5.80
N LYS A 62 -4.02 -19.89 4.79
CA LYS A 62 -2.73 -20.61 4.94
C LYS A 62 -1.51 -19.76 4.60
N GLN A 63 -1.72 -18.64 3.93
CA GLN A 63 -0.68 -17.72 3.48
C GLN A 63 -1.14 -16.27 3.66
N LYS A 64 -0.18 -15.37 3.84
CA LYS A 64 -0.43 -13.93 3.84
C LYS A 64 -0.48 -13.42 2.41
N VAL A 65 -1.47 -12.58 2.11
CA VAL A 65 -1.59 -11.88 0.83
C VAL A 65 -1.56 -10.38 1.10
N ILE A 66 -0.69 -9.67 0.40
CA ILE A 66 -0.60 -8.21 0.44
C ILE A 66 -1.01 -7.66 -0.92
N THR A 67 -1.94 -6.72 -0.92
CA THR A 67 -2.32 -5.98 -2.12
C THR A 67 -1.61 -4.63 -2.14
N HIS A 68 -1.07 -4.25 -3.30
CA HIS A 68 -0.37 -3.00 -3.51
C HIS A 68 -0.73 -2.44 -4.88
N HIS A 69 -1.28 -1.23 -4.90
CA HIS A 69 -1.70 -0.60 -6.15
C HIS A 69 -0.47 -0.18 -6.97
N ILE A 70 -0.53 -0.29 -8.30
CA ILE A 70 0.59 0.11 -9.19
C ILE A 70 1.00 1.57 -8.95
N TRP A 71 0.03 2.44 -8.68
CA TRP A 71 0.28 3.87 -8.44
C TRP A 71 0.69 4.23 -7.01
N GLU A 72 0.86 3.26 -6.10
CA GLU A 72 1.15 3.59 -4.70
C GLU A 72 2.47 4.35 -4.54
N LYS A 73 3.49 4.04 -5.35
CA LYS A 73 4.76 4.80 -5.41
C LYS A 73 4.52 6.27 -5.74
N TYR A 74 3.72 6.55 -6.77
CA TYR A 74 3.40 7.92 -7.17
C TYR A 74 2.52 8.63 -6.14
N LYS A 75 1.57 7.91 -5.51
CA LYS A 75 0.78 8.45 -4.39
C LYS A 75 1.69 8.84 -3.23
N ASP A 76 2.69 8.03 -2.90
CA ASP A 76 3.64 8.32 -1.82
C ASP A 76 4.50 9.55 -2.13
N ILE A 77 5.00 9.67 -3.38
CA ILE A 77 5.70 10.87 -3.85
C ILE A 77 4.80 12.11 -3.71
N ALA A 78 3.54 12.03 -4.14
CA ALA A 78 2.59 13.14 -4.02
C ALA A 78 2.31 13.52 -2.56
N ARG A 79 2.17 12.53 -1.66
CA ARG A 79 2.03 12.75 -0.21
C ARG A 79 3.25 13.47 0.36
N LYS A 80 4.46 13.00 0.04
CA LYS A 80 5.73 13.62 0.47
C LYS A 80 5.84 15.06 -0.02
N ASN A 81 5.53 15.30 -1.30
CA ASN A 81 5.54 16.64 -1.88
C ASN A 81 4.56 17.58 -1.17
N LYS A 82 3.37 17.11 -0.81
CA LYS A 82 2.38 17.92 -0.04
C LYS A 82 2.91 18.37 1.33
N LEU A 83 3.78 17.58 1.97
CA LEU A 83 4.35 17.90 3.28
C LEU A 83 5.45 18.97 3.23
N THR A 84 6.04 19.22 2.06
CA THR A 84 7.04 20.27 1.85
C THR A 84 6.47 21.68 2.07
N ALA A 85 7.32 22.67 2.35
CA ALA A 85 6.89 24.06 2.53
C ALA A 85 6.18 24.62 1.29
N THR A 86 6.73 24.35 0.10
CA THR A 86 6.14 24.73 -1.19
C THR A 86 4.80 24.01 -1.40
N GLY A 87 4.74 22.71 -1.14
CA GLY A 87 3.51 21.91 -1.23
C GLY A 87 2.39 22.44 -0.33
N LYS A 88 2.70 22.80 0.92
CA LYS A 88 1.75 23.42 1.86
C LYS A 88 1.24 24.77 1.34
N LYS A 89 2.12 25.62 0.80
CA LYS A 89 1.74 26.91 0.21
C LYS A 89 0.82 26.73 -1.01
N LEU A 90 1.18 25.82 -1.92
CA LEU A 90 0.38 25.48 -3.10
C LEU A 90 -1.00 24.92 -2.71
N TYR A 91 -1.05 24.06 -1.68
CA TYR A 91 -2.31 23.50 -1.20
C TYR A 91 -3.25 24.59 -0.66
N LYS A 92 -2.72 25.61 0.04
CA LYS A 92 -3.52 26.72 0.56
C LYS A 92 -4.14 27.58 -0.55
N VAL A 93 -3.42 27.81 -1.66
CA VAL A 93 -3.92 28.61 -2.78
C VAL A 93 -4.84 27.82 -3.73
N ARG A 94 -4.81 26.49 -3.66
CA ARG A 94 -5.58 25.59 -4.53
C ARG A 94 -7.09 25.85 -4.48
N CYS A 95 -7.62 26.19 -3.30
CA CYS A 95 -9.05 26.46 -3.15
C CYS A 95 -9.52 27.66 -3.97
N SER A 96 -8.69 28.71 -4.06
CA SER A 96 -9.02 29.95 -4.76
C SER A 96 -8.70 29.94 -6.26
N THR A 97 -7.82 29.05 -6.72
CA THR A 97 -7.40 28.99 -8.12
C THR A 97 -7.99 27.77 -8.82
N ILE A 98 -7.46 26.59 -8.49
CA ILE A 98 -7.80 25.34 -9.17
C ILE A 98 -9.21 24.91 -8.80
N GLU A 99 -9.52 24.72 -7.51
CA GLU A 99 -10.83 24.18 -7.10
C GLU A 99 -11.98 25.11 -7.48
N ARG A 100 -11.77 26.44 -7.42
CA ARG A 100 -12.73 27.41 -7.90
C ARG A 100 -13.02 27.24 -9.39
N SER A 101 -11.98 27.18 -10.22
CA SER A 101 -12.14 26.94 -11.66
C SER A 101 -12.85 25.61 -11.97
N PHE A 102 -12.55 24.54 -11.24
CA PHE A 102 -13.25 23.26 -11.38
C PHE A 102 -14.69 23.30 -10.90
N ALA A 103 -15.02 24.14 -9.91
CA ALA A 103 -16.39 24.34 -9.46
C ALA A 103 -17.20 25.10 -10.52
N ASP A 104 -16.65 26.21 -11.02
CA ASP A 104 -17.29 27.01 -12.07
C ASP A 104 -17.55 26.17 -13.33
N ALA A 105 -16.61 25.29 -13.71
CA ALA A 105 -16.74 24.40 -14.86
C ALA A 105 -17.75 23.26 -14.69
N LYS A 106 -18.28 22.99 -13.49
CA LYS A 106 -19.34 21.99 -13.29
C LYS A 106 -20.74 22.55 -13.45
N GLU A 107 -20.89 23.86 -13.30
CA GLU A 107 -22.16 24.58 -13.35
C GLU A 107 -22.42 25.20 -14.74
N LEU A 108 -21.47 25.04 -15.68
CA LEU A 108 -21.56 25.39 -17.10
C LEU A 108 -21.67 24.13 -17.95
#